data_AF-A0A953HYP9-F1
#
_entry.id   AF-A0A953HYP9-F1
#
_cell.length_a   1.000
_cell.length_b   1.000
_cell.length_c   1.000
_cell.angle_alpha   90.00
_cell.angle_beta   90.00
_cell.angle_gamma   90.00
#
_symmetry.space_group_name_H-M   'P 1'
#
loop_
_entity.id
_entity.type
_entity.pdbx_description
1 polymer ?
#
loop_
_entity_poly.entity_id
_entity_poly.type
_entity_poly.pdbx_seq_one_letter_code
_entity_poly.pdbx_strand_id
1 'polypeptide(L)'
;MAIRRKLAAALAATTLLVSGAPALAADVQPLSLYVNGRELYLPQTPILQENRVLVPMRAYLESLGAEVGWEPPNLVTARMGEHTVSLRIGQYTAQVDGREVPLDVPAQIIADRTYVPLRFLSEGLGAEVGYDGATRTVTVVTAPPGQLEVIDGPLNVRAEPSTTAPILTTVPVGTRLDIVSEQPGAEWTRVALPGGTLGWVANRYTRTVGSEPVVQPLLALLEQRAYLQAGGQCIGAVPLVNNLTYVPLVEAVEALGGSVRRAGDGTAIAAELGGRQLLITPDSATATLNGQAVALSAAPLLVGGRPLIPARDLADHLGVTLSWSDATRTVTLGPAGGTTCIPDIAAQAYILVDVATGAVLSEYNARAPRAIASTTKIMTALLAVEQGHPDAVVTVSANAASQPGTSVYLRAGEQRTLRELLYGLMLVSGNDAAVAIAEHLAGSEEAFARRMNLRAAELGAQNTYFVTASGLDDDVDPYSTAEDLARISLASLRNPLFRSYMYLPQATIPGPWGNRQLTNSNLFVLRYPGATGVKNGWTEKAGYTLVASAWRDGREVMLVLLGGESRSALYAEAYSLMDHGFVLADQSWLLR
;
A
#
# COMPACT_ATOMS: atom_id res chain seq x y z
N MET A 1 -27.15 84.63 28.48
CA MET A 1 -28.12 85.01 29.53
C MET A 1 -28.78 83.73 30.03
N ALA A 2 -28.69 83.47 31.34
CA ALA A 2 -29.55 82.60 32.16
C ALA A 2 -29.82 81.12 31.76
N ILE A 3 -29.33 80.16 32.56
CA ILE A 3 -30.10 79.32 33.53
C ILE A 3 -30.65 78.02 32.86
N ARG A 4 -30.06 76.82 33.05
CA ARG A 4 -30.08 75.87 34.20
C ARG A 4 -31.45 75.25 34.56
N ARG A 5 -31.53 73.92 34.38
CA ARG A 5 -32.12 72.83 35.23
C ARG A 5 -33.15 71.93 34.51
N LYS A 6 -32.81 70.65 34.27
CA LYS A 6 -33.13 69.39 35.04
C LYS A 6 -34.48 68.81 34.56
N LEU A 7 -34.70 67.51 34.32
CA LEU A 7 -34.36 66.23 34.97
C LEU A 7 -34.18 65.14 33.87
N ALA A 8 -33.19 64.24 33.88
CA ALA A 8 -32.91 63.07 34.73
C ALA A 8 -33.77 61.82 34.44
N ALA A 9 -33.16 60.78 33.83
CA ALA A 9 -33.21 59.37 34.25
C ALA A 9 -32.21 58.54 33.42
N ALA A 10 -31.53 57.61 34.10
CA ALA A 10 -30.29 56.96 33.72
C ALA A 10 -30.45 55.76 32.76
N LEU A 11 -29.48 55.58 31.85
CA LEU A 11 -29.16 54.30 31.21
C LEU A 11 -27.69 53.99 31.52
N ALA A 12 -27.45 53.13 32.51
CA ALA A 12 -26.13 52.58 32.78
C ALA A 12 -25.94 51.35 31.90
N ALA A 13 -25.13 51.49 30.85
CA ALA A 13 -24.66 50.36 30.07
C ALA A 13 -23.55 49.64 30.85
N THR A 14 -23.84 48.42 31.32
CA THR A 14 -22.83 47.49 31.80
C THR A 14 -22.58 46.48 30.68
N THR A 15 -21.62 46.75 29.81
CA THR A 15 -21.17 45.79 28.80
C THR A 15 -20.24 44.79 29.49
N LEU A 16 -20.76 43.63 29.85
CA LEU A 16 -19.94 42.45 30.17
C LEU A 16 -19.22 42.02 28.88
N LEU A 17 -17.92 42.25 28.80
CA LEU A 17 -17.03 41.58 27.86
C LEU A 17 -16.86 40.14 28.35
N VAL A 18 -17.69 39.22 27.84
CA VAL A 18 -17.41 37.79 27.95
C VAL A 18 -16.36 37.47 26.89
N SER A 19 -15.11 37.35 27.34
CA SER A 19 -14.03 36.71 26.60
C SER A 19 -14.34 35.21 26.49
N GLY A 20 -15.04 34.81 25.42
CA GLY A 20 -15.08 33.42 25.00
C GLY A 20 -13.76 33.06 24.35
N ALA A 21 -12.86 32.40 25.08
CA ALA A 21 -11.79 31.64 24.46
C ALA A 21 -12.44 30.64 23.47
N PRO A 22 -11.85 30.37 22.29
CA PRO A 22 -12.34 29.26 21.47
C PRO A 22 -12.21 28.00 22.32
N ALA A 23 -13.33 27.33 22.56
CA ALA A 23 -13.31 25.99 23.11
C ALA A 23 -12.37 25.17 22.23
N LEU A 24 -11.33 24.59 22.83
CA LEU A 24 -10.50 23.59 22.19
C LEU A 24 -11.44 22.57 21.56
N ALA A 25 -11.41 22.45 20.24
CA ALA A 25 -12.06 21.35 19.57
C ALA A 25 -11.51 20.08 20.22
N ALA A 26 -12.38 19.33 20.90
CA ALA A 26 -12.01 18.04 21.44
C ALA A 26 -11.40 17.23 20.28
N ASP A 27 -10.23 16.65 20.52
CA ASP A 27 -9.48 15.84 19.57
C ASP A 27 -10.35 14.61 19.22
N VAL A 28 -11.19 14.72 18.18
CA VAL A 28 -12.05 13.63 17.76
C VAL A 28 -11.15 12.62 17.08
N GLN A 29 -10.78 11.56 17.80
CA GLN A 29 -10.04 10.45 17.22
C GLN A 29 -10.70 9.98 15.91
N PRO A 30 -9.93 9.85 14.81
CA PRO A 30 -10.47 9.41 13.54
C PRO A 30 -11.02 7.99 13.67
N LEU A 31 -12.08 7.69 12.91
CA LEU A 31 -12.65 6.35 12.84
C LEU A 31 -11.73 5.46 12.00
N SER A 32 -11.21 4.37 12.56
CA SER A 32 -10.50 3.35 11.79
C SER A 32 -11.49 2.34 11.22
N LEU A 33 -11.32 2.01 9.94
CA LEU A 33 -12.18 1.06 9.24
C LEU A 33 -11.34 -0.09 8.71
N TYR A 34 -11.68 -1.32 9.06
CA TYR A 34 -11.04 -2.52 8.58
C TYR A 34 -12.00 -3.34 7.73
N VAL A 35 -11.56 -3.77 6.56
CA VAL A 35 -12.27 -4.72 5.70
C VAL A 35 -11.41 -5.98 5.57
N ASN A 36 -11.94 -7.13 5.97
CA ASN A 36 -11.24 -8.42 5.96
C ASN A 36 -9.85 -8.34 6.63
N GLY A 37 -9.78 -7.66 7.78
CA GLY A 37 -8.54 -7.48 8.55
C GLY A 37 -7.54 -6.47 7.99
N ARG A 38 -7.86 -5.77 6.88
CA ARG A 38 -7.03 -4.71 6.30
C ARG A 38 -7.63 -3.34 6.58
N GLU A 39 -6.82 -2.39 7.05
CA GLU A 39 -7.27 -1.02 7.23
C GLU A 39 -7.58 -0.38 5.87
N LEU A 40 -8.77 0.18 5.73
CA LEU A 40 -9.25 0.83 4.53
C LEU A 40 -9.07 2.34 4.64
N TYR A 41 -8.14 2.88 3.87
CA TYR A 41 -7.97 4.31 3.71
C TYR A 41 -8.97 4.85 2.69
N LEU A 42 -9.94 5.63 3.17
CA LEU A 42 -10.92 6.27 2.32
C LEU A 42 -10.40 7.65 1.88
N PRO A 43 -10.64 8.06 0.62
CA PRO A 43 -10.21 9.37 0.11
C PRO A 43 -10.87 10.54 0.86
N GLN A 44 -11.95 10.27 1.59
CA GLN A 44 -12.62 11.19 2.49
C GLN A 44 -13.01 10.47 3.77
N THR A 45 -12.94 11.19 4.89
CA THR A 45 -13.19 10.63 6.22
C THR A 45 -14.64 10.15 6.35
N PRO A 46 -14.88 8.95 6.92
CA PRO A 46 -16.20 8.55 7.38
C PRO A 46 -16.79 9.59 8.33
N ILE A 47 -18.10 9.79 8.26
CA ILE A 47 -18.81 10.70 9.17
C ILE A 47 -19.68 9.90 10.13
N LEU A 48 -19.77 10.37 11.37
CA LEU A 48 -20.71 9.84 12.36
C LEU A 48 -21.90 10.80 12.44
N GLN A 49 -23.07 10.36 11.97
CA GLN A 49 -24.31 11.13 12.02
C GLN A 49 -25.40 10.27 12.65
N GLU A 50 -26.10 10.81 13.64
CA GLU A 50 -27.20 10.09 14.34
C GLU A 50 -26.79 8.68 14.82
N ASN A 51 -25.55 8.55 15.31
CA ASN A 51 -24.96 7.28 15.75
C ASN A 51 -24.89 6.20 14.64
N ARG A 52 -24.80 6.63 13.38
CA ARG A 52 -24.53 5.80 12.20
C ARG A 52 -23.26 6.29 11.52
N VAL A 53 -22.43 5.35 11.08
CA VAL A 53 -21.25 5.65 10.27
C VAL A 53 -21.69 5.72 8.82
N LEU A 54 -21.41 6.85 8.17
CA LEU A 54 -21.56 6.98 6.72
C LEU A 54 -20.18 7.08 6.06
N VAL A 55 -20.06 6.42 4.91
CA VAL A 55 -18.81 6.32 4.15
C VAL A 55 -19.00 6.78 2.72
N PRO A 56 -17.92 7.25 2.05
CA PRO A 56 -17.92 7.51 0.63
C PRO A 56 -18.22 6.22 -0.14
N MET A 57 -19.36 6.21 -0.82
CA MET A 57 -19.99 5.02 -1.41
C MET A 57 -19.04 4.17 -2.26
N ARG A 58 -18.40 4.78 -3.26
CA ARG A 58 -17.65 4.04 -4.30
C ARG A 58 -16.42 3.33 -3.72
N ALA A 59 -15.53 4.09 -3.09
CA ALA A 59 -14.30 3.56 -2.51
C ALA A 59 -14.56 2.46 -1.47
N TYR A 60 -15.64 2.61 -0.69
CA TYR A 60 -16.03 1.60 0.28
C TYR A 60 -16.57 0.33 -0.37
N LEU A 61 -17.58 0.43 -1.24
CA LEU A 61 -18.23 -0.74 -1.85
C LEU A 61 -17.29 -1.53 -2.76
N GLU A 62 -16.43 -0.84 -3.52
CA GLU A 62 -15.38 -1.50 -4.32
C GLU A 62 -14.40 -2.28 -3.43
N SER A 63 -14.07 -1.76 -2.24
CA SER A 63 -13.19 -2.47 -1.29
C SER A 63 -13.81 -3.74 -0.70
N LEU A 64 -15.14 -3.85 -0.69
CA LEU A 64 -15.84 -5.07 -0.32
C LEU A 64 -15.82 -6.12 -1.45
N GLY A 65 -15.42 -5.74 -2.66
CA GLY A 65 -15.53 -6.57 -3.86
C GLY A 65 -16.90 -6.48 -4.54
N ALA A 66 -17.69 -5.44 -4.25
CA ALA A 66 -19.00 -5.24 -4.86
C ALA A 66 -18.90 -4.50 -6.21
N GLU A 67 -19.72 -4.89 -7.18
CA GLU A 67 -19.98 -4.12 -8.40
C GLU A 67 -20.89 -2.93 -8.06
N VAL A 68 -20.49 -1.72 -8.42
CA VAL A 68 -21.21 -0.48 -8.06
C VAL A 68 -21.82 0.16 -9.31
N GLY A 69 -23.13 0.34 -9.31
CA GLY A 69 -23.87 1.08 -10.31
C GLY A 69 -24.33 2.45 -9.79
N TRP A 70 -24.43 3.40 -10.72
CA TRP A 70 -24.99 4.73 -10.47
C TRP A 70 -25.96 5.07 -11.59
N GLU A 71 -27.22 5.30 -11.24
CA GLU A 71 -28.28 5.72 -12.13
C GLU A 71 -28.69 7.16 -11.80
N PRO A 72 -28.37 8.12 -12.68
CA PRO A 72 -28.77 9.51 -12.49
C PRO A 72 -30.30 9.66 -12.34
N PRO A 73 -30.78 10.60 -11.50
CA PRO A 73 -29.99 11.59 -10.76
C PRO A 73 -29.56 11.13 -9.36
N ASN A 74 -30.07 10.01 -8.84
CA ASN A 74 -29.95 9.72 -7.41
C ASN A 74 -30.07 8.24 -7.00
N LEU A 75 -29.96 7.26 -7.90
CA LEU A 75 -30.05 5.85 -7.54
C LEU A 75 -28.66 5.21 -7.50
N VAL A 76 -28.35 4.60 -6.37
CA VAL A 76 -27.14 3.80 -6.13
C VAL A 76 -27.53 2.34 -6.17
N THR A 77 -26.74 1.52 -6.87
CA THR A 77 -26.86 0.06 -6.84
C THR A 77 -25.51 -0.57 -6.48
N ALA A 78 -25.54 -1.64 -5.70
CA ALA A 78 -24.38 -2.42 -5.32
C ALA A 78 -24.72 -3.90 -5.41
N ARG A 79 -23.81 -4.73 -5.94
CA ARG A 79 -23.98 -6.16 -6.05
C ARG A 79 -22.74 -6.91 -5.58
N MET A 80 -22.91 -7.91 -4.74
CA MET A 80 -21.85 -8.79 -4.28
C MET A 80 -22.36 -10.24 -4.28
N GLY A 81 -21.89 -11.05 -5.24
CA GLY A 81 -22.43 -12.40 -5.46
C GLY A 81 -23.91 -12.38 -5.85
N GLU A 82 -24.74 -13.07 -5.06
CA GLU A 82 -26.20 -13.08 -5.21
C GLU A 82 -26.88 -11.88 -4.52
N HIS A 83 -26.18 -11.20 -3.62
CA HIS A 83 -26.74 -10.09 -2.87
C HIS A 83 -26.73 -8.78 -3.66
N THR A 84 -27.81 -8.03 -3.56
CA THR A 84 -28.03 -6.76 -4.24
C THR A 84 -28.62 -5.75 -3.28
N VAL A 85 -28.06 -4.54 -3.28
CA VAL A 85 -28.61 -3.40 -2.54
C VAL A 85 -28.82 -2.24 -3.49
N SER A 86 -30.00 -1.61 -3.43
CA SER A 86 -30.27 -0.36 -4.14
C SER A 86 -30.85 0.68 -3.21
N LEU A 87 -30.39 1.92 -3.31
CA LEU A 87 -30.85 3.01 -2.46
C LEU A 87 -30.93 4.31 -3.26
N ARG A 88 -31.93 5.14 -2.95
CA ARG A 88 -32.12 6.43 -3.60
C ARG A 88 -31.72 7.55 -2.63
N ILE A 89 -30.85 8.45 -3.06
CA ILE A 89 -30.36 9.56 -2.22
C ILE A 89 -31.55 10.38 -1.71
N GLY A 90 -31.54 10.65 -0.40
CA GLY A 90 -32.58 11.38 0.32
C GLY A 90 -33.79 10.54 0.76
N GLN A 91 -33.85 9.24 0.42
CA GLN A 91 -34.93 8.34 0.85
C GLN A 91 -34.53 7.55 2.10
N TYR A 92 -35.50 7.31 2.98
CA TYR A 92 -35.38 6.47 4.18
C TYR A 92 -35.71 5.00 3.91
N THR A 93 -35.73 4.59 2.63
CA THR A 93 -35.95 3.22 2.21
C THR A 93 -34.93 2.83 1.16
N ALA A 94 -34.58 1.55 1.16
CA ALA A 94 -33.70 0.91 0.21
C ALA A 94 -34.29 -0.45 -0.18
N GLN A 95 -33.78 -1.08 -1.25
CA GLN A 95 -34.08 -2.48 -1.54
C GLN A 95 -32.86 -3.35 -1.27
N VAL A 96 -33.08 -4.48 -0.62
CA VAL A 96 -32.10 -5.56 -0.43
C VAL A 96 -32.70 -6.82 -1.03
N ASP A 97 -32.03 -7.40 -2.03
CA ASP A 97 -32.50 -8.60 -2.74
C ASP A 97 -33.95 -8.50 -3.24
N GLY A 98 -34.28 -7.31 -3.77
CA GLY A 98 -35.61 -6.97 -4.29
C GLY A 98 -36.69 -6.72 -3.22
N ARG A 99 -36.34 -6.72 -1.92
CA ARG A 99 -37.27 -6.41 -0.81
C ARG A 99 -37.00 -5.02 -0.27
N GLU A 100 -38.05 -4.25 -0.04
CA GLU A 100 -37.94 -2.92 0.57
C GLU A 100 -37.60 -3.02 2.06
N VAL A 101 -36.60 -2.27 2.49
CA VAL A 101 -36.07 -2.23 3.86
C VAL A 101 -35.92 -0.75 4.30
N PRO A 102 -36.36 -0.39 5.52
CA PRO A 102 -36.16 0.96 6.04
C PRO A 102 -34.69 1.27 6.36
N LEU A 103 -34.33 2.54 6.24
CA LEU A 103 -33.04 3.12 6.63
C LEU A 103 -33.25 4.07 7.80
N ASP A 104 -32.41 3.99 8.83
CA ASP A 104 -32.43 4.96 9.93
C ASP A 104 -31.91 6.34 9.48
N VAL A 105 -30.94 6.35 8.56
CA VAL A 105 -30.32 7.55 7.99
C VAL A 105 -30.29 7.38 6.47
N PRO A 106 -30.77 8.36 5.68
CA PRO A 106 -30.77 8.26 4.23
C PRO A 106 -29.36 8.43 3.68
N ALA A 107 -29.12 7.92 2.47
CA ALA A 107 -27.93 8.32 1.73
C ALA A 107 -28.02 9.81 1.34
N GLN A 108 -26.89 10.49 1.33
CA GLN A 108 -26.83 11.95 1.17
C GLN A 108 -25.63 12.39 0.36
N ILE A 109 -25.72 13.55 -0.28
CA ILE A 109 -24.60 14.18 -0.97
C ILE A 109 -23.95 15.18 -0.02
N ILE A 110 -22.67 14.99 0.26
CA ILE A 110 -21.85 15.91 1.05
C ILE A 110 -20.62 16.24 0.22
N ALA A 111 -20.37 17.53 -0.02
CA ALA A 111 -19.23 18.01 -0.82
C ALA A 111 -19.08 17.24 -2.15
N ASP A 112 -20.17 17.15 -2.92
CA ASP A 112 -20.25 16.44 -4.22
C ASP A 112 -19.88 14.94 -4.17
N ARG A 113 -20.12 14.30 -3.02
CA ARG A 113 -19.90 12.85 -2.83
C ARG A 113 -21.09 12.19 -2.15
N THR A 114 -21.44 11.02 -2.63
CA THR A 114 -22.52 10.21 -2.06
C THR A 114 -22.00 9.47 -0.83
N TYR A 115 -22.55 9.83 0.33
CA TYR A 115 -22.36 9.16 1.60
C TYR A 115 -23.52 8.21 1.86
N VAL A 116 -23.17 7.02 2.33
CA VAL A 116 -24.12 5.90 2.50
C VAL A 116 -23.92 5.23 3.86
N PRO A 117 -24.98 4.70 4.49
CA PRO A 117 -24.87 4.01 5.78
C PRO A 117 -24.05 2.72 5.65
N LEU A 118 -22.88 2.69 6.29
CA LEU A 118 -21.90 1.58 6.18
C LEU A 118 -22.53 0.25 6.55
N ARG A 119 -23.10 0.17 7.77
CA ARG A 119 -23.62 -1.09 8.32
C ARG A 119 -24.68 -1.70 7.44
N PHE A 120 -25.69 -0.90 7.08
CA PHE A 120 -26.80 -1.33 6.24
C PHE A 120 -26.32 -1.91 4.91
N LEU A 121 -25.42 -1.19 4.22
CA LEU A 121 -24.89 -1.67 2.93
C LEU A 121 -24.11 -2.96 3.07
N SER A 122 -23.30 -3.08 4.12
CA SER A 122 -22.43 -4.24 4.31
C SER A 122 -23.26 -5.47 4.62
N GLU A 123 -24.17 -5.37 5.58
CA GLU A 123 -25.06 -6.47 5.98
C GLU A 123 -26.02 -6.84 4.84
N GLY A 124 -26.54 -5.84 4.11
CA GLY A 124 -27.38 -6.07 2.93
C GLY A 124 -26.65 -6.73 1.75
N LEU A 125 -25.31 -6.65 1.71
CA LEU A 125 -24.48 -7.37 0.74
C LEU A 125 -23.96 -8.71 1.29
N GLY A 126 -24.35 -9.09 2.51
CA GLY A 126 -23.98 -10.37 3.13
C GLY A 126 -22.69 -10.32 3.97
N ALA A 127 -22.18 -9.14 4.34
CA ALA A 127 -21.01 -8.96 5.20
C ALA A 127 -21.39 -8.75 6.68
N GLU A 128 -20.53 -9.15 7.62
CA GLU A 128 -20.70 -8.86 9.04
C GLU A 128 -20.00 -7.56 9.45
N VAL A 129 -20.62 -6.78 10.35
CA VAL A 129 -20.09 -5.48 10.81
C VAL A 129 -19.93 -5.42 12.33
N GLY A 130 -18.68 -5.28 12.79
CA GLY A 130 -18.32 -4.95 14.16
C GLY A 130 -18.09 -3.46 14.37
N TYR A 131 -18.34 -2.99 15.59
CA TYR A 131 -17.92 -1.65 16.04
C TYR A 131 -17.40 -1.72 17.48
N ASP A 132 -16.17 -1.28 17.69
CA ASP A 132 -15.58 -1.09 19.01
C ASP A 132 -15.63 0.41 19.36
N GLY A 133 -16.46 0.75 20.35
CA GLY A 133 -16.63 2.12 20.81
C GLY A 133 -15.45 2.68 21.60
N ALA A 134 -14.58 1.83 22.18
CA ALA A 134 -13.41 2.27 22.93
C ALA A 134 -12.28 2.69 21.99
N THR A 135 -12.08 1.95 20.89
CA THR A 135 -11.05 2.22 19.89
C THR A 135 -11.57 2.97 18.66
N ARG A 136 -12.89 3.21 18.58
CA ARG A 136 -13.58 3.80 17.42
C ARG A 136 -13.27 3.06 16.11
N THR A 137 -13.19 1.74 16.22
CA THR A 137 -12.86 0.85 15.10
C THR A 137 -14.12 0.20 14.54
N VAL A 138 -14.31 0.28 13.23
CA VAL A 138 -15.30 -0.51 12.49
C VAL A 138 -14.60 -1.65 11.79
N THR A 139 -15.13 -2.86 11.91
CA THR A 139 -14.60 -4.04 11.20
C THR A 139 -15.69 -4.62 10.32
N VAL A 140 -15.36 -4.96 9.07
CA VAL A 140 -16.26 -5.52 8.08
C VAL A 140 -15.66 -6.80 7.53
N VAL A 141 -16.43 -7.88 7.49
CA VAL A 141 -15.98 -9.21 7.03
C VAL A 141 -16.93 -9.70 5.93
N THR A 142 -16.43 -9.92 4.70
CA THR A 142 -17.26 -10.12 3.49
C THR A 142 -17.44 -11.58 3.07
N ALA A 143 -16.86 -12.55 3.79
CA ALA A 143 -16.99 -13.99 3.51
C ALA A 143 -17.32 -14.74 4.82
N PRO A 144 -17.98 -15.92 4.77
CA PRO A 144 -18.10 -16.76 5.95
C PRO A 144 -16.69 -17.03 6.51
N PRO A 145 -16.55 -17.08 7.83
CA PRO A 145 -15.24 -17.18 8.45
C PRO A 145 -14.46 -18.37 7.87
N GLY A 146 -13.20 -18.12 7.49
CA GLY A 146 -12.32 -19.17 6.95
C GLY A 146 -12.23 -20.37 7.90
N GLN A 147 -11.73 -21.50 7.43
CA GLN A 147 -11.45 -22.62 8.32
C GLN A 147 -10.03 -22.52 8.87
N LEU A 148 -9.77 -22.97 10.08
CA LEU A 148 -8.42 -23.31 10.54
C LEU A 148 -8.20 -24.81 10.37
N GLU A 149 -7.03 -25.20 9.88
CA GLU A 149 -6.54 -26.57 9.95
C GLU A 149 -5.51 -26.67 11.08
N VAL A 150 -5.66 -27.67 11.93
CA VAL A 150 -4.67 -28.01 12.96
C VAL A 150 -3.45 -28.61 12.29
N ILE A 151 -2.28 -27.98 12.44
CA ILE A 151 -1.04 -28.38 11.73
C ILE A 151 0.02 -29.01 12.64
N ASP A 152 -0.12 -28.89 13.98
CA ASP A 152 0.85 -29.42 14.93
C ASP A 152 0.19 -29.92 16.23
N GLY A 153 0.48 -31.18 16.57
CA GLY A 153 0.03 -31.88 17.77
C GLY A 153 -1.50 -32.07 17.92
N PRO A 154 -1.94 -32.81 18.97
CA PRO A 154 -3.32 -32.74 19.41
C PRO A 154 -3.58 -31.37 20.04
N LEU A 155 -4.47 -30.58 19.43
CA LEU A 155 -4.73 -29.19 19.81
C LEU A 155 -5.88 -29.11 20.81
N ASN A 156 -5.65 -28.46 21.95
CA ASN A 156 -6.68 -28.21 22.94
C ASN A 156 -7.58 -27.05 22.49
N VAL A 157 -8.88 -27.30 22.47
CA VAL A 157 -9.92 -26.27 22.36
C VAL A 157 -10.32 -25.87 23.77
N ARG A 158 -10.26 -24.57 24.09
CA ARG A 158 -10.43 -24.04 25.44
C ARG A 158 -11.65 -23.15 25.58
N ALA A 159 -12.12 -22.98 26.80
CA ALA A 159 -13.25 -22.11 27.11
C ALA A 159 -12.95 -20.62 26.89
N GLU A 160 -11.68 -20.23 27.06
CA GLU A 160 -11.18 -18.85 26.96
C GLU A 160 -9.80 -18.83 26.26
N PRO A 161 -9.37 -17.68 25.69
CA PRO A 161 -8.08 -17.53 24.98
C PRO A 161 -6.89 -17.47 25.95
N SER A 162 -6.66 -18.55 26.69
CA SER A 162 -5.57 -18.66 27.67
C SER A 162 -5.09 -20.10 27.82
N THR A 163 -3.78 -20.29 28.02
CA THR A 163 -3.20 -21.62 28.29
C THR A 163 -3.64 -22.21 29.62
N THR A 164 -4.17 -21.39 30.54
CA THR A 164 -4.67 -21.81 31.85
C THR A 164 -6.18 -22.07 31.87
N ALA A 165 -6.91 -21.71 30.80
CA ALA A 165 -8.35 -21.90 30.72
C ALA A 165 -8.74 -23.39 30.64
N PRO A 166 -9.92 -23.80 31.14
CA PRO A 166 -10.40 -25.17 31.03
C PRO A 166 -10.39 -25.68 29.58
N ILE A 167 -9.91 -26.91 29.39
CA ILE A 167 -9.94 -27.61 28.11
C ILE A 167 -11.36 -28.14 27.92
N LEU A 168 -12.02 -27.71 26.84
CA LEU A 168 -13.35 -28.22 26.46
C LEU A 168 -13.21 -29.56 25.75
N THR A 169 -12.23 -29.68 24.86
CA THR A 169 -11.90 -30.90 24.13
C THR A 169 -10.52 -30.78 23.49
N THR A 170 -10.03 -31.88 22.90
CA THR A 170 -8.77 -31.91 22.15
C THR A 170 -9.03 -32.51 20.77
N VAL A 171 -8.49 -31.89 19.72
CA VAL A 171 -8.69 -32.29 18.33
C VAL A 171 -7.37 -32.72 17.67
N PRO A 172 -7.37 -33.74 16.79
CA PRO A 172 -6.15 -34.20 16.12
C PRO A 172 -5.68 -33.23 15.02
N VAL A 173 -4.40 -33.36 14.61
CA VAL A 173 -3.84 -32.73 13.41
C VAL A 173 -4.69 -33.06 12.18
N GLY A 174 -4.87 -32.09 11.29
CA GLY A 174 -5.72 -32.17 10.10
C GLY A 174 -7.20 -31.84 10.36
N THR A 175 -7.60 -31.63 11.62
CA THR A 175 -8.97 -31.21 11.93
C THR A 175 -9.21 -29.81 11.38
N ARG A 176 -10.34 -29.64 10.68
CA ARG A 176 -10.82 -28.33 10.24
C ARG A 176 -11.81 -27.74 11.23
N LEU A 177 -11.62 -26.48 11.56
CA LEU A 177 -12.39 -25.73 12.55
C LEU A 177 -12.93 -24.47 11.88
N ASP A 178 -14.22 -24.20 11.99
CA ASP A 178 -14.78 -22.97 11.42
C ASP A 178 -14.34 -21.80 12.31
N ILE A 179 -13.74 -20.75 11.73
CA ILE A 179 -13.44 -19.54 12.49
C ILE A 179 -14.79 -18.93 12.94
N VAL A 180 -14.83 -18.33 14.12
CA VAL A 180 -16.03 -17.63 14.64
C VAL A 180 -15.68 -16.17 14.89
N SER A 181 -14.45 -15.89 15.30
CA SER A 181 -13.89 -14.54 15.34
C SER A 181 -12.37 -14.60 15.39
N GLU A 182 -11.72 -13.76 14.59
CA GLU A 182 -10.26 -13.62 14.51
C GLU A 182 -9.88 -12.14 14.65
N GLN A 183 -8.81 -11.86 15.39
CA GLN A 183 -8.16 -10.54 15.37
C GLN A 183 -6.76 -10.69 14.75
N PRO A 184 -6.39 -9.84 13.77
CA PRO A 184 -5.04 -9.86 13.20
C PRO A 184 -3.96 -9.73 14.29
N GLY A 185 -3.00 -10.65 14.31
CA GLY A 185 -1.90 -10.65 15.29
C GLY A 185 -2.24 -11.22 16.68
N ALA A 186 -3.47 -11.68 16.92
CA ALA A 186 -3.81 -12.34 18.17
C ALA A 186 -3.17 -13.74 18.28
N GLU A 187 -2.84 -14.16 19.50
CA GLU A 187 -2.32 -15.51 19.76
C GLU A 187 -3.41 -16.59 19.75
N TRP A 188 -4.69 -16.19 19.81
CA TRP A 188 -5.83 -17.09 19.93
C TRP A 188 -6.94 -16.71 18.95
N THR A 189 -7.60 -17.72 18.39
CA THR A 189 -8.76 -17.57 17.51
C THR A 189 -9.94 -18.35 18.07
N ARG A 190 -11.13 -17.74 18.00
CA ARG A 190 -12.38 -18.39 18.40
C ARG A 190 -12.88 -19.22 17.24
N VAL A 191 -13.29 -20.46 17.51
CA VAL A 191 -13.66 -21.45 16.51
C VAL A 191 -14.91 -22.23 16.90
N ALA A 192 -15.55 -22.84 15.91
CA ALA A 192 -16.58 -23.86 16.06
C ALA A 192 -16.04 -25.23 15.61
N LEU A 193 -16.29 -26.26 16.41
CA LEU A 193 -16.01 -27.64 16.04
C LEU A 193 -17.10 -28.20 15.10
N PRO A 194 -16.80 -29.26 14.33
CA PRO A 194 -17.81 -30.08 13.68
C PRO A 194 -18.86 -30.55 14.70
N GLY A 195 -20.08 -30.02 14.61
CA GLY A 195 -21.15 -30.24 15.59
C GLY A 195 -21.56 -29.02 16.43
N GLY A 196 -20.94 -27.86 16.22
CA GLY A 196 -21.43 -26.56 16.74
C GLY A 196 -20.90 -26.12 18.11
N THR A 197 -20.02 -26.90 18.74
CA THR A 197 -19.37 -26.50 20.00
C THR A 197 -18.39 -25.35 19.76
N LEU A 198 -18.53 -24.26 20.50
CA LEU A 198 -17.66 -23.09 20.42
C LEU A 198 -16.48 -23.19 21.40
N GLY A 199 -15.30 -22.71 20.99
CA GLY A 199 -14.15 -22.59 21.87
C GLY A 199 -13.01 -21.77 21.27
N TRP A 200 -11.86 -21.76 21.94
CA TRP A 200 -10.66 -21.02 21.55
C TRP A 200 -9.48 -21.94 21.29
N VAL A 201 -8.72 -21.66 20.23
CA VAL A 201 -7.49 -22.38 19.87
C VAL A 201 -6.32 -21.42 19.74
N ALA A 202 -5.11 -21.89 20.01
CA ALA A 202 -3.90 -21.09 19.89
C ALA A 202 -3.37 -21.12 18.44
N ASN A 203 -3.15 -19.94 17.88
CA ASN A 203 -2.91 -19.73 16.44
C ASN A 203 -1.59 -20.35 15.97
N ARG A 204 -0.60 -20.46 16.86
CA ARG A 204 0.70 -21.10 16.60
C ARG A 204 0.63 -22.58 16.19
N TYR A 205 -0.51 -23.24 16.37
CA TYR A 205 -0.73 -24.65 16.02
C TYR A 205 -1.71 -24.85 14.87
N THR A 206 -2.13 -23.76 14.23
CA THR A 206 -3.16 -23.76 13.20
C THR A 206 -2.72 -22.99 11.96
N ARG A 207 -3.33 -23.29 10.82
CA ARG A 207 -3.19 -22.55 9.57
C ARG A 207 -4.56 -22.27 8.99
N THR A 208 -4.80 -21.05 8.50
CA THR A 208 -6.04 -20.71 7.78
C THR A 208 -6.14 -21.47 6.45
N VAL A 209 -7.27 -22.14 6.25
CA VAL A 209 -7.69 -22.88 5.07
C VAL A 209 -8.67 -21.99 4.31
N GLY A 210 -8.39 -21.76 3.03
CA GLY A 210 -9.28 -21.00 2.15
C GLY A 210 -9.06 -19.50 2.10
N SER A 211 -8.01 -18.96 2.71
CA SER A 211 -7.54 -17.59 2.46
C SER A 211 -6.46 -17.50 1.37
N GLU A 212 -6.26 -18.55 0.58
CA GLU A 212 -5.74 -18.39 -0.76
C GLU A 212 -6.97 -18.08 -1.63
N PRO A 213 -7.22 -16.82 -2.04
CA PRO A 213 -7.76 -16.68 -3.37
C PRO A 213 -6.85 -17.51 -4.29
N VAL A 214 -7.40 -18.16 -5.32
CA VAL A 214 -6.61 -18.60 -6.50
C VAL A 214 -6.15 -17.37 -7.31
N VAL A 215 -5.70 -16.38 -6.57
CA VAL A 215 -4.88 -15.25 -6.95
C VAL A 215 -3.84 -15.28 -5.86
N GLN A 216 -2.76 -16.06 -6.07
CA GLN A 216 -1.48 -15.77 -5.43
C GLN A 216 -1.39 -14.24 -5.37
N PRO A 217 -1.17 -13.61 -4.19
CA PRO A 217 -1.14 -12.16 -4.11
C PRO A 217 -0.33 -11.67 -5.29
N LEU A 218 -0.82 -10.67 -6.03
CA LEU A 218 -0.19 -10.20 -7.28
C LEU A 218 1.34 -10.09 -7.15
N LEU A 219 1.83 -9.75 -5.94
CA LEU A 219 3.22 -9.79 -5.48
C LEU A 219 3.95 -11.16 -5.56
N ALA A 220 3.34 -12.28 -5.19
CA ALA A 220 3.91 -13.63 -5.29
C ALA A 220 4.03 -14.12 -6.76
N LEU A 221 3.14 -13.70 -7.65
CA LEU A 221 3.26 -13.95 -9.10
C LEU A 221 4.35 -13.09 -9.77
N LEU A 222 4.87 -12.07 -9.08
CA LEU A 222 5.84 -11.10 -9.59
C LEU A 222 7.29 -11.37 -9.15
N GLU A 223 7.55 -12.44 -8.41
CA GLU A 223 8.93 -12.82 -8.03
C GLU A 223 9.77 -13.25 -9.23
N GLN A 224 9.13 -13.69 -10.31
CA GLN A 224 9.73 -13.87 -11.64
C GLN A 224 8.90 -13.07 -12.65
N ARG A 225 9.34 -11.85 -12.96
CA ARG A 225 8.64 -10.94 -13.86
C ARG A 225 9.39 -10.76 -15.18
N ALA A 226 8.61 -10.77 -16.25
CA ALA A 226 8.99 -10.35 -17.58
C ALA A 226 8.26 -9.05 -17.92
N TYR A 227 8.57 -8.47 -19.08
CA TYR A 227 7.89 -7.30 -19.61
C TYR A 227 7.26 -7.61 -20.94
N LEU A 228 6.06 -7.09 -21.18
CA LEU A 228 5.39 -7.22 -22.47
C LEU A 228 5.51 -5.93 -23.27
N GLN A 229 6.03 -6.08 -24.49
CA GLN A 229 5.80 -5.12 -25.56
C GLN A 229 4.87 -5.73 -26.62
N ALA A 230 3.84 -4.99 -27.04
CA ALA A 230 2.92 -5.43 -28.07
C ALA A 230 2.64 -4.27 -29.03
N GLY A 231 2.72 -4.52 -30.34
CA GLY A 231 2.43 -3.49 -31.36
C GLY A 231 3.30 -2.23 -31.25
N GLY A 232 4.51 -2.36 -30.73
CA GLY A 232 5.42 -1.24 -30.46
C GLY A 232 5.14 -0.43 -29.20
N GLN A 233 4.22 -0.88 -28.34
CA GLN A 233 3.89 -0.24 -27.06
C GLN A 233 4.41 -1.08 -25.89
N CYS A 234 4.84 -0.43 -24.81
CA CYS A 234 5.03 -1.12 -23.54
C CYS A 234 3.67 -1.34 -22.88
N ILE A 235 3.32 -2.59 -22.60
CA ILE A 235 2.10 -2.94 -21.88
C ILE A 235 2.35 -3.02 -20.37
N GLY A 236 3.58 -3.37 -19.98
CA GLY A 236 4.03 -3.37 -18.60
C GLY A 236 4.56 -4.73 -18.14
N ALA A 237 4.76 -4.86 -16.83
CA ALA A 237 5.20 -6.09 -16.19
C ALA A 237 4.16 -7.21 -16.36
N VAL A 238 4.65 -8.43 -16.58
CA VAL A 238 3.85 -9.63 -16.78
C VAL A 238 4.44 -10.81 -16.00
N PRO A 239 3.62 -11.72 -15.47
CA PRO A 239 4.11 -12.82 -14.66
C PRO A 239 4.78 -13.91 -15.51
N LEU A 240 5.85 -14.49 -14.95
CA LEU A 240 6.49 -15.69 -15.45
C LEU A 240 6.12 -16.86 -14.54
N VAL A 241 5.28 -17.78 -15.04
CA VAL A 241 4.80 -18.94 -14.27
C VAL A 241 5.27 -20.20 -14.97
N ASN A 242 6.01 -21.05 -14.27
CA ASN A 242 6.60 -22.29 -14.82
C ASN A 242 7.35 -22.04 -16.14
N ASN A 243 8.15 -20.97 -16.19
CA ASN A 243 8.90 -20.54 -17.37
C ASN A 243 8.04 -20.12 -18.58
N LEU A 244 6.74 -19.91 -18.40
CA LEU A 244 5.84 -19.34 -19.40
C LEU A 244 5.55 -17.88 -19.06
N THR A 245 5.72 -16.99 -20.03
CA THR A 245 5.32 -15.58 -19.88
C THR A 245 3.83 -15.46 -20.18
N TYR A 246 3.05 -15.05 -19.18
CA TYR A 246 1.62 -14.85 -19.31
C TYR A 246 1.31 -13.39 -19.62
N VAL A 247 0.66 -13.14 -20.76
CA VAL A 247 0.36 -11.79 -21.23
C VAL A 247 -1.12 -11.46 -21.06
N PRO A 248 -1.46 -10.21 -20.67
CA PRO A 248 -2.86 -9.78 -20.63
C PRO A 248 -3.46 -9.80 -22.02
N LEU A 249 -4.45 -10.66 -22.25
CA LEU A 249 -4.99 -10.95 -23.58
C LEU A 249 -5.59 -9.70 -24.23
N VAL A 250 -6.37 -8.93 -23.47
CA VAL A 250 -7.07 -7.73 -23.95
C VAL A 250 -6.06 -6.71 -24.45
N GLU A 251 -5.14 -6.27 -23.59
CA GLU A 251 -4.14 -5.26 -23.91
C GLU A 251 -3.19 -5.70 -25.01
N ALA A 252 -2.75 -6.96 -24.99
CA ALA A 252 -1.86 -7.48 -26.03
C ALA A 252 -2.53 -7.43 -27.41
N VAL A 253 -3.78 -7.89 -27.51
CA VAL A 253 -4.52 -7.97 -28.79
C VAL A 253 -4.93 -6.58 -29.27
N GLU A 254 -5.40 -5.70 -28.40
CA GLU A 254 -5.76 -4.32 -28.76
C GLU A 254 -4.53 -3.52 -29.22
N ALA A 255 -3.37 -3.67 -28.56
CA ALA A 255 -2.13 -3.02 -28.98
C ALA A 255 -1.64 -3.52 -30.37
N LEU A 256 -1.99 -4.75 -30.75
CA LEU A 256 -1.75 -5.30 -32.08
C LEU A 256 -2.79 -4.87 -33.12
N GLY A 257 -3.79 -4.06 -32.75
CA GLY A 257 -4.88 -3.61 -33.61
C GLY A 257 -6.04 -4.61 -33.75
N GLY A 258 -6.13 -5.58 -32.84
CA GLY A 258 -7.22 -6.55 -32.77
C GLY A 258 -8.34 -6.11 -31.83
N SER A 259 -9.26 -7.03 -31.53
CA SER A 259 -10.33 -6.82 -30.56
C SER A 259 -10.54 -8.06 -29.67
N VAL A 260 -10.98 -7.83 -28.44
CA VAL A 260 -11.32 -8.89 -27.50
C VAL A 260 -12.73 -8.67 -26.96
N ARG A 261 -13.52 -9.73 -26.90
CA ARG A 261 -14.90 -9.69 -26.39
C ARG A 261 -15.26 -10.98 -25.67
N ARG A 262 -16.18 -10.91 -24.71
CA ARG A 262 -16.82 -12.11 -24.17
C ARG A 262 -17.68 -12.79 -25.25
N ALA A 263 -17.78 -14.11 -25.18
CA ALA A 263 -18.50 -14.94 -26.13
C ALA A 263 -19.31 -16.02 -25.40
N GLY A 264 -20.32 -16.56 -26.07
CA GLY A 264 -21.19 -17.61 -25.51
C GLY A 264 -22.01 -17.11 -24.31
N ASP A 265 -21.97 -17.89 -23.22
CA ASP A 265 -22.63 -17.61 -21.93
C ASP A 265 -21.86 -16.59 -21.05
N GLY A 266 -20.78 -16.02 -21.58
CA GLY A 266 -19.94 -15.05 -20.89
C GLY A 266 -18.70 -15.64 -20.20
N THR A 267 -18.52 -16.97 -20.23
CA THR A 267 -17.32 -17.66 -19.70
C THR A 267 -16.17 -17.69 -20.70
N ALA A 268 -16.48 -17.75 -22.00
CA ALA A 268 -15.49 -17.76 -23.07
C ALA A 268 -15.11 -16.33 -23.51
N ILE A 269 -13.86 -16.18 -23.96
CA ILE A 269 -13.29 -14.91 -24.42
C ILE A 269 -12.76 -15.10 -25.84
N ALA A 270 -13.30 -14.32 -26.78
CA ALA A 270 -12.88 -14.32 -28.18
C ALA A 270 -11.89 -13.17 -28.42
N ALA A 271 -10.70 -13.50 -28.88
CA ALA A 271 -9.71 -12.57 -29.41
C ALA A 271 -9.65 -12.66 -30.93
N GLU A 272 -9.78 -11.53 -31.61
CA GLU A 272 -9.80 -11.42 -33.06
C GLU A 272 -8.66 -10.54 -33.56
N LEU A 273 -7.83 -11.08 -34.46
CA LEU A 273 -6.72 -10.35 -35.09
C LEU A 273 -6.46 -10.91 -36.49
N GLY A 274 -6.35 -10.03 -37.50
CA GLY A 274 -5.96 -10.43 -38.86
C GLY A 274 -6.84 -11.52 -39.50
N GLY A 275 -8.14 -11.55 -39.18
CA GLY A 275 -9.08 -12.58 -39.67
C GLY A 275 -8.99 -13.92 -38.96
N ARG A 276 -8.21 -14.02 -37.87
CA ARG A 276 -8.15 -15.18 -36.97
C ARG A 276 -8.92 -14.88 -35.69
N GLN A 277 -9.72 -15.83 -35.24
CA GLN A 277 -10.46 -15.79 -33.97
C GLN A 277 -9.96 -16.91 -33.07
N LEU A 278 -9.34 -16.54 -31.96
CA LEU A 278 -8.98 -17.45 -30.87
C LEU A 278 -10.02 -17.32 -29.76
N LEU A 279 -10.79 -18.38 -29.54
CA LEU A 279 -11.74 -18.48 -28.44
C LEU A 279 -11.12 -19.29 -27.31
N ILE A 280 -10.90 -18.65 -26.16
CA ILE A 280 -10.36 -19.29 -24.96
C ILE A 280 -11.42 -19.37 -23.87
N THR A 281 -11.23 -20.31 -22.95
CA THR A 281 -11.94 -20.34 -21.67
C THR A 281 -10.88 -20.34 -20.57
N PRO A 282 -10.94 -19.44 -19.57
CA PRO A 282 -10.04 -19.49 -18.41
C PRO A 282 -10.04 -20.89 -17.79
N ASP A 283 -8.89 -21.30 -17.24
CA ASP A 283 -8.68 -22.63 -16.63
C ASP A 283 -8.79 -23.85 -17.57
N SER A 284 -9.00 -23.62 -18.87
CA SER A 284 -8.96 -24.66 -19.90
C SER A 284 -7.72 -24.54 -20.78
N ALA A 285 -6.90 -25.61 -20.85
CA ALA A 285 -5.79 -25.72 -21.80
C ALA A 285 -6.26 -26.06 -23.24
N THR A 286 -7.57 -26.04 -23.50
CA THR A 286 -8.16 -26.23 -24.84
C THR A 286 -8.86 -24.95 -25.27
N ALA A 287 -8.60 -24.52 -26.50
CA ALA A 287 -9.20 -23.35 -27.14
C ALA A 287 -9.75 -23.73 -28.53
N THR A 288 -10.38 -22.78 -29.22
CA THR A 288 -10.70 -22.96 -30.65
C THR A 288 -10.13 -21.83 -31.49
N LEU A 289 -9.45 -22.17 -32.58
CA LEU A 289 -8.99 -21.24 -33.61
C LEU A 289 -9.90 -21.35 -34.83
N ASN A 290 -10.63 -20.28 -35.16
CA ASN A 290 -11.60 -20.26 -36.26
C ASN A 290 -12.59 -21.46 -36.22
N GLY A 291 -13.03 -21.84 -35.01
CA GLY A 291 -13.96 -22.95 -34.78
C GLY A 291 -13.32 -24.35 -34.74
N GLN A 292 -12.01 -24.48 -34.97
CA GLN A 292 -11.30 -25.76 -34.83
C GLN A 292 -10.59 -25.85 -33.47
N ALA A 293 -10.71 -26.99 -32.79
CA ALA A 293 -10.07 -27.20 -31.49
C ALA A 293 -8.54 -27.14 -31.61
N VAL A 294 -7.91 -26.42 -30.69
CA VAL A 294 -6.45 -26.28 -30.55
C VAL A 294 -6.04 -26.42 -29.10
N ALA A 295 -4.82 -26.89 -28.86
CA ALA A 295 -4.25 -27.00 -27.52
C ALA A 295 -3.44 -25.76 -27.18
N LEU A 296 -3.47 -25.36 -25.91
CA LEU A 296 -2.61 -24.32 -25.34
C LEU A 296 -1.49 -24.97 -24.53
N SER A 297 -0.33 -24.30 -24.47
CA SER A 297 0.80 -24.74 -23.65
C SER A 297 0.48 -24.77 -22.15
N ALA A 298 -0.46 -23.93 -21.71
CA ALA A 298 -1.06 -23.94 -20.38
C ALA A 298 -2.44 -23.27 -20.40
N ALA A 299 -3.24 -23.52 -19.35
CA ALA A 299 -4.53 -22.88 -19.21
C ALA A 299 -4.38 -21.35 -19.02
N PRO A 300 -5.22 -20.53 -19.68
CA PRO A 300 -5.27 -19.10 -19.41
C PRO A 300 -5.65 -18.84 -17.95
N LEU A 301 -4.99 -17.84 -17.35
CA LEU A 301 -5.21 -17.43 -15.96
C LEU A 301 -6.17 -16.25 -15.91
N LEU A 302 -6.88 -16.09 -14.80
CA LEU A 302 -7.68 -14.90 -14.52
C LEU A 302 -7.10 -14.16 -13.31
N VAL A 303 -6.58 -12.96 -13.53
CA VAL A 303 -5.97 -12.13 -12.48
C VAL A 303 -6.72 -10.83 -12.37
N GLY A 304 -7.40 -10.59 -11.25
CA GLY A 304 -8.22 -9.38 -11.07
C GLY A 304 -9.32 -9.24 -12.14
N GLY A 305 -9.89 -10.35 -12.61
CA GLY A 305 -10.88 -10.36 -13.68
C GLY A 305 -10.31 -10.21 -15.10
N ARG A 306 -8.98 -10.11 -15.23
CA ARG A 306 -8.29 -9.94 -16.51
C ARG A 306 -7.73 -11.28 -17.01
N PRO A 307 -8.03 -11.69 -18.25
CA PRO A 307 -7.53 -12.94 -18.80
C PRO A 307 -6.07 -12.80 -19.23
N LEU A 308 -5.24 -13.70 -18.75
CA LEU A 308 -3.84 -13.85 -19.16
C LEU A 308 -3.67 -15.16 -19.92
N ILE A 309 -2.89 -15.13 -20.99
CA ILE A 309 -2.60 -16.29 -21.83
C ILE A 309 -1.09 -16.44 -22.00
N PRO A 310 -0.53 -17.64 -22.16
CA PRO A 310 0.88 -17.77 -22.52
C PRO A 310 1.18 -17.02 -23.84
N ALA A 311 2.22 -16.19 -23.83
CA ALA A 311 2.56 -15.30 -24.96
C ALA A 311 2.77 -16.05 -26.28
N ARG A 312 3.40 -17.24 -26.20
CA ARG A 312 3.64 -18.11 -27.35
C ARG A 312 2.34 -18.63 -27.96
N ASP A 313 1.40 -19.06 -27.13
CA ASP A 313 0.09 -19.53 -27.62
C ASP A 313 -0.66 -18.39 -28.32
N LEU A 314 -0.64 -17.19 -27.75
CA LEU A 314 -1.25 -16.02 -28.40
C LEU A 314 -0.60 -15.75 -29.78
N ALA A 315 0.73 -15.74 -29.83
CA ALA A 315 1.49 -15.45 -31.03
C ALA A 315 1.24 -16.48 -32.14
N ASP A 316 1.37 -17.76 -31.83
CA ASP A 316 1.23 -18.86 -32.80
C ASP A 316 -0.19 -18.91 -33.37
N HIS A 317 -1.21 -18.79 -32.51
CA HIS A 317 -2.60 -18.90 -32.93
C HIS A 317 -3.10 -17.65 -33.65
N LEU A 318 -2.74 -16.44 -33.22
CA LEU A 318 -3.14 -15.19 -33.91
C LEU A 318 -2.19 -14.77 -35.04
N GLY A 319 -1.10 -15.51 -35.28
CA GLY A 319 -0.21 -15.26 -36.41
C GLY A 319 0.68 -14.03 -36.23
N VAL A 320 1.16 -13.81 -35.01
CA VAL A 320 1.95 -12.65 -34.60
C VAL A 320 3.40 -13.07 -34.37
N THR A 321 4.36 -12.22 -34.72
CA THR A 321 5.78 -12.48 -34.41
C THR A 321 6.02 -12.39 -32.91
N LEU A 322 6.81 -13.33 -32.36
CA LEU A 322 7.25 -13.32 -30.97
C LEU A 322 8.77 -13.31 -30.89
N SER A 323 9.33 -12.43 -30.07
CA SER A 323 10.74 -12.45 -29.68
C SER A 323 10.90 -12.29 -28.17
N TRP A 324 12.06 -12.73 -27.67
CA TRP A 324 12.44 -12.61 -26.27
C TRP A 324 13.82 -11.96 -26.16
N SER A 325 13.97 -11.03 -25.22
CA SER A 325 15.25 -10.42 -24.85
C SER A 325 15.64 -10.90 -23.46
N ASP A 326 16.75 -11.65 -23.36
CA ASP A 326 17.30 -12.07 -22.06
C ASP A 326 17.79 -10.87 -21.24
N ALA A 327 18.38 -9.87 -21.90
CA ALA A 327 18.96 -8.70 -21.25
C ALA A 327 17.90 -7.88 -20.50
N THR A 328 16.72 -7.72 -21.10
CA THR A 328 15.62 -6.91 -20.56
C THR A 328 14.43 -7.75 -20.08
N ARG A 329 14.54 -9.09 -20.13
CA ARG A 329 13.45 -10.03 -19.84
C ARG A 329 12.13 -9.62 -20.51
N THR A 330 12.21 -9.17 -21.76
CA THR A 330 11.08 -8.61 -22.49
C THR A 330 10.60 -9.59 -23.54
N VAL A 331 9.32 -9.92 -23.52
CA VAL A 331 8.62 -10.56 -24.63
C VAL A 331 8.04 -9.48 -25.54
N THR A 332 8.30 -9.58 -26.84
CA THR A 332 7.77 -8.65 -27.84
C THR A 332 6.82 -9.41 -28.78
N LEU A 333 5.58 -8.93 -28.88
CA LEU A 333 4.56 -9.39 -29.81
C LEU A 333 4.38 -8.36 -30.94
N GLY A 334 4.56 -8.79 -32.19
CA GLY A 334 4.41 -7.94 -33.38
C GLY A 334 5.70 -7.17 -33.73
N PRO A 335 5.60 -6.03 -34.44
CA PRO A 335 6.77 -5.27 -34.87
C PRO A 335 7.56 -4.73 -33.67
N ALA A 336 8.88 -4.86 -33.74
CA ALA A 336 9.78 -4.22 -32.79
C ALA A 336 9.92 -2.72 -33.09
N GLY A 337 9.86 -1.88 -32.05
CA GLY A 337 10.06 -0.43 -32.13
C GLY A 337 8.96 0.36 -31.41
N GLY A 338 9.31 1.44 -30.70
CA GLY A 338 8.37 2.28 -29.93
C GLY A 338 8.77 2.40 -28.45
N THR A 339 7.80 2.51 -27.54
CA THR A 339 8.07 2.76 -26.10
C THR A 339 8.70 1.52 -25.43
N THR A 340 9.91 1.67 -24.87
CA THR A 340 10.57 0.61 -24.09
C THR A 340 9.93 0.45 -22.71
N CYS A 341 9.81 -0.79 -22.22
CA CYS A 341 9.43 -1.04 -20.82
C CYS A 341 10.59 -0.86 -19.85
N ILE A 342 11.82 -1.02 -20.33
CA ILE A 342 13.04 -0.84 -19.54
C ILE A 342 13.90 0.21 -20.25
N PRO A 343 14.00 1.43 -19.72
CA PRO A 343 14.92 2.43 -20.24
C PRO A 343 16.37 1.99 -20.06
N ASP A 344 17.21 2.39 -21.01
CA ASP A 344 18.66 2.27 -20.89
C ASP A 344 19.17 3.30 -19.87
N ILE A 345 19.86 2.83 -18.82
CA ILE A 345 20.36 3.67 -17.74
C ILE A 345 21.77 3.24 -17.33
N ALA A 346 22.54 4.17 -16.79
CA ALA A 346 23.88 3.98 -16.25
C ALA A 346 23.86 3.46 -14.80
N ALA A 347 22.82 3.75 -14.01
CA ALA A 347 22.74 3.22 -12.65
C ALA A 347 22.69 1.68 -12.63
N GLN A 348 23.30 1.08 -11.62
CA GLN A 348 23.49 -0.37 -11.55
C GLN A 348 22.21 -1.16 -11.28
N ALA A 349 21.20 -0.54 -10.67
CA ALA A 349 19.87 -1.11 -10.47
C ALA A 349 18.80 -0.03 -10.27
N TYR A 350 17.56 -0.31 -10.69
CA TYR A 350 16.39 0.49 -10.33
C TYR A 350 15.12 -0.34 -10.22
N ILE A 351 14.11 0.24 -9.55
CA ILE A 351 12.73 -0.23 -9.61
C ILE A 351 11.76 0.97 -9.55
N LEU A 352 10.74 0.94 -10.39
CA LEU A 352 9.61 1.86 -10.43
C LEU A 352 8.36 1.13 -9.92
N VAL A 353 7.65 1.74 -8.98
CA VAL A 353 6.51 1.13 -8.30
C VAL A 353 5.38 2.14 -8.17
N ASP A 354 4.15 1.70 -8.42
CA ASP A 354 2.95 2.42 -7.97
C ASP A 354 2.80 2.29 -6.46
N VAL A 355 2.74 3.42 -5.74
CA VAL A 355 2.78 3.40 -4.26
C VAL A 355 1.51 2.82 -3.65
N ALA A 356 0.35 3.08 -4.26
CA ALA A 356 -0.94 2.67 -3.70
C ALA A 356 -1.09 1.14 -3.72
N THR A 357 -0.73 0.52 -4.85
CA THR A 357 -0.90 -0.91 -5.09
C THR A 357 0.35 -1.73 -4.75
N GLY A 358 1.54 -1.11 -4.77
CA GLY A 358 2.82 -1.82 -4.73
C GLY A 358 3.17 -2.53 -6.05
N ALA A 359 2.43 -2.27 -7.13
CA ALA A 359 2.69 -2.89 -8.42
C ALA A 359 4.02 -2.38 -9.01
N VAL A 360 4.87 -3.32 -9.44
CA VAL A 360 6.11 -3.00 -10.14
C VAL A 360 5.79 -2.61 -11.57
N LEU A 361 6.20 -1.40 -11.95
CA LEU A 361 5.97 -0.83 -13.28
C LEU A 361 7.10 -1.22 -14.23
N SER A 362 8.34 -1.05 -13.76
CA SER A 362 9.57 -1.30 -14.51
C SER A 362 10.76 -1.44 -13.57
N GLU A 363 11.78 -2.17 -13.99
CA GLU A 363 12.94 -2.46 -13.17
C GLU A 363 14.13 -2.92 -14.00
N TYR A 364 15.32 -2.74 -13.45
CA TYR A 364 16.55 -3.34 -13.94
C TYR A 364 17.41 -3.77 -12.75
N ASN A 365 17.87 -5.03 -12.75
CA ASN A 365 18.70 -5.60 -11.69
C ASN A 365 18.16 -5.37 -10.26
N ALA A 366 16.84 -5.24 -10.09
CA ALA A 366 16.25 -4.79 -8.83
C ALA A 366 16.49 -5.72 -7.62
N ARG A 367 16.86 -6.98 -7.88
CA ARG A 367 17.17 -8.01 -6.87
C ARG A 367 18.66 -8.22 -6.62
N ALA A 368 19.52 -7.49 -7.32
CA ALA A 368 20.96 -7.58 -7.10
C ALA A 368 21.31 -6.86 -5.78
N PRO A 369 22.03 -7.51 -4.84
CA PRO A 369 22.52 -6.86 -3.64
C PRO A 369 23.45 -5.68 -3.99
N ARG A 370 23.23 -4.54 -3.35
CA ARG A 370 24.03 -3.32 -3.49
C ARG A 370 24.23 -2.67 -2.13
N ALA A 371 25.36 -2.00 -1.95
CA ALA A 371 25.50 -1.04 -0.88
C ALA A 371 24.53 0.13 -1.11
N ILE A 372 23.87 0.60 -0.05
CA ILE A 372 22.74 1.54 -0.15
C ILE A 372 23.00 2.91 0.48
N ALA A 373 24.14 3.09 1.13
CA ALA A 373 24.54 4.32 1.80
C ALA A 373 23.41 4.86 2.71
N SER A 374 23.25 6.18 2.76
CA SER A 374 22.26 6.86 3.60
C SER A 374 20.80 6.58 3.29
N THR A 375 20.45 5.85 2.22
CA THR A 375 19.05 5.38 2.07
C THR A 375 18.65 4.38 3.15
N THR A 376 19.64 3.80 3.86
CA THR A 376 19.47 3.10 5.15
C THR A 376 18.61 3.87 6.15
N LYS A 377 18.73 5.19 6.18
CA LYS A 377 18.00 6.07 7.12
C LYS A 377 16.48 6.04 6.94
N ILE A 378 15.98 5.50 5.82
CA ILE A 378 14.54 5.24 5.62
C ILE A 378 14.04 4.26 6.68
N MET A 379 14.75 3.15 6.92
CA MET A 379 14.39 2.19 7.98
C MET A 379 14.52 2.79 9.38
N THR A 380 15.58 3.59 9.62
CA THR A 380 15.76 4.31 10.89
C THR A 380 14.60 5.26 11.18
N ALA A 381 14.19 6.04 10.18
CA ALA A 381 13.05 6.94 10.29
C ALA A 381 11.72 6.18 10.46
N LEU A 382 11.53 5.06 9.76
CA LEU A 382 10.36 4.20 9.92
C LEU A 382 10.21 3.71 11.37
N LEU A 383 11.25 3.09 11.92
CA LEU A 383 11.22 2.62 13.31
C LEU A 383 11.01 3.77 14.30
N ALA A 384 11.60 4.93 14.04
CA ALA A 384 11.43 6.10 14.90
C ALA A 384 9.98 6.61 14.93
N VAL A 385 9.27 6.61 13.80
CA VAL A 385 7.85 7.01 13.77
C VAL A 385 6.89 5.91 14.23
N GLU A 386 7.30 4.64 14.19
CA GLU A 386 6.49 3.51 14.69
C GLU A 386 6.62 3.34 16.21
N GLN A 387 7.79 3.61 16.78
CA GLN A 387 8.12 3.26 18.17
C GLN A 387 8.33 4.48 19.07
N GLY A 388 8.60 5.65 18.50
CA GLY A 388 8.93 6.87 19.24
C GLY A 388 7.80 7.89 19.27
N HIS A 389 7.79 8.72 20.31
CA HIS A 389 6.92 9.89 20.36
C HIS A 389 7.66 11.13 19.81
N PRO A 390 7.11 11.91 18.87
CA PRO A 390 7.82 13.05 18.26
C PRO A 390 8.38 14.07 19.25
N ASP A 391 7.67 14.31 20.37
CA ASP A 391 8.09 15.26 21.40
C ASP A 391 8.99 14.64 22.50
N ALA A 392 9.33 13.35 22.38
CA ALA A 392 10.26 12.71 23.32
C ALA A 392 11.62 13.40 23.27
N VAL A 393 12.16 13.72 24.44
CA VAL A 393 13.48 14.34 24.57
C VAL A 393 14.55 13.26 24.51
N VAL A 394 15.46 13.42 23.57
CA VAL A 394 16.63 12.59 23.33
C VAL A 394 17.87 13.33 23.80
N THR A 395 18.63 12.71 24.69
CA THR A 395 19.95 13.20 25.10
C THR A 395 21.00 12.64 24.15
N VAL A 396 21.69 13.52 23.44
CA VAL A 396 22.75 13.16 22.49
C VAL A 396 23.97 12.64 23.27
N SER A 397 24.41 11.41 22.98
CA SER A 397 25.61 10.84 23.58
C SER A 397 26.89 11.42 22.97
N ALA A 398 28.03 11.17 23.62
CA ALA A 398 29.33 11.47 23.03
C ALA A 398 29.57 10.69 21.73
N ASN A 399 29.11 9.44 21.66
CA ASN A 399 29.21 8.58 20.49
C ASN A 399 28.43 9.15 19.29
N ALA A 400 27.17 9.53 19.51
CA ALA A 400 26.34 10.16 18.49
C ALA A 400 26.97 11.48 17.98
N ALA A 401 27.47 12.32 18.89
CA ALA A 401 28.09 13.59 18.52
C ALA A 401 29.44 13.44 17.77
N SER A 402 30.11 12.28 17.88
CA SER A 402 31.40 12.02 17.21
C SER A 402 31.28 11.33 15.85
N GLN A 403 30.06 11.04 15.37
CA GLN A 403 29.86 10.32 14.12
C GLN A 403 30.45 11.07 12.92
N PRO A 404 31.20 10.38 12.02
CA PRO A 404 31.81 11.01 10.85
C PRO A 404 30.76 11.26 9.75
N GLY A 405 31.15 12.02 8.72
CA GLY A 405 30.33 12.26 7.53
C GLY A 405 29.30 13.38 7.71
N THR A 406 28.13 13.23 7.09
CA THR A 406 27.05 14.23 7.16
C THR A 406 26.49 14.33 8.58
N SER A 407 26.27 15.54 9.07
CA SER A 407 25.95 15.79 10.47
C SER A 407 25.02 17.00 10.62
N VAL A 408 24.20 16.99 11.67
CA VAL A 408 23.42 18.15 12.15
C VAL A 408 24.27 19.04 13.07
N TYR A 409 25.50 18.62 13.37
CA TYR A 409 26.41 19.21 14.34
C TYR A 409 25.82 19.19 15.76
N LEU A 410 25.28 18.04 16.15
CA LEU A 410 24.83 17.79 17.52
C LEU A 410 26.01 17.76 18.49
N ARG A 411 25.78 18.10 19.75
CA ARG A 411 26.80 18.10 20.81
C ARG A 411 26.47 17.08 21.88
N ALA A 412 27.50 16.48 22.48
CA ALA A 412 27.32 15.58 23.61
C ALA A 412 26.58 16.29 24.76
N GLY A 413 25.57 15.62 25.33
CA GLY A 413 24.69 16.16 26.37
C GLY A 413 23.60 17.11 25.86
N GLU A 414 23.58 17.43 24.56
CA GLU A 414 22.50 18.22 23.98
C GLU A 414 21.16 17.47 24.05
N GLN A 415 20.09 18.18 24.39
CA GLN A 415 18.74 17.63 24.42
C GLN A 415 17.97 18.09 23.19
N ARG A 416 17.40 17.13 22.45
CA ARG A 416 16.61 17.36 21.23
C ARG A 416 15.37 16.53 21.22
N THR A 417 14.28 17.06 20.67
CA THR A 417 13.10 16.24 20.41
C THR A 417 13.39 15.22 19.31
N LEU A 418 12.73 14.05 19.36
CA LEU A 418 12.81 13.06 18.29
C LEU A 418 12.42 13.66 16.94
N ARG A 419 11.44 14.58 16.92
CA ARG A 419 11.04 15.37 15.75
C ARG A 419 12.21 16.14 15.13
N GLU A 420 12.98 16.87 15.94
CA GLU A 420 14.15 17.63 15.47
C GLU A 420 15.23 16.70 14.90
N LEU A 421 15.46 15.55 15.55
CA LEU A 421 16.40 14.56 15.05
C LEU A 421 15.93 13.95 13.72
N LEU A 422 14.63 13.70 13.54
CA LEU A 422 14.05 13.23 12.28
C LEU A 422 14.22 14.26 11.14
N TYR A 423 14.07 15.57 11.42
CA TYR A 423 14.42 16.59 10.42
C TYR A 423 15.90 16.53 10.04
N GLY A 424 16.79 16.40 11.02
CA GLY A 424 18.23 16.25 10.78
C GLY A 424 18.58 15.01 9.96
N LEU A 425 17.95 13.89 10.30
CA LEU A 425 18.12 12.60 9.63
C LEU A 425 17.69 12.66 8.15
N MET A 426 16.52 13.25 7.86
CA MET A 426 15.92 13.21 6.53
C MET A 426 16.40 14.32 5.60
N LEU A 427 16.56 15.55 6.09
CA LEU A 427 16.93 16.69 5.23
C LEU A 427 18.43 16.73 4.93
N VAL A 428 19.27 16.63 5.96
CA VAL A 428 20.73 16.78 5.84
C VAL A 428 21.48 15.46 5.97
N SER A 429 20.77 14.34 6.13
CA SER A 429 21.38 13.01 6.22
C SER A 429 22.27 12.84 7.45
N GLY A 430 21.97 13.50 8.57
CA GLY A 430 22.80 13.50 9.78
C GLY A 430 23.04 12.10 10.36
N ASN A 431 24.29 11.68 10.42
CA ASN A 431 24.71 10.42 11.03
C ASN A 431 24.65 10.48 12.56
N ASP A 432 24.99 11.65 13.12
CA ASP A 432 24.81 11.98 14.53
C ASP A 432 23.36 11.83 14.98
N ALA A 433 22.41 12.34 14.17
CA ALA A 433 20.98 12.15 14.43
C ALA A 433 20.56 10.68 14.35
N ALA A 434 21.09 9.91 13.39
CA ALA A 434 20.78 8.48 13.25
C ALA A 434 21.19 7.67 14.49
N VAL A 435 22.41 7.89 14.99
CA VAL A 435 22.92 7.21 16.19
C VAL A 435 22.17 7.67 17.45
N ALA A 436 21.89 8.97 17.60
CA ALA A 436 21.10 9.46 18.73
C ALA A 436 19.68 8.84 18.77
N ILE A 437 19.03 8.70 17.62
CA ILE A 437 17.73 8.03 17.49
C ILE A 437 17.85 6.55 17.88
N ALA A 438 18.87 5.86 17.37
CA ALA A 438 19.10 4.44 17.62
C ALA A 438 19.31 4.16 19.12
N GLU A 439 20.21 4.91 19.76
CA GLU A 439 20.49 4.82 21.20
C GLU A 439 19.26 5.13 22.04
N HIS A 440 18.46 6.14 21.66
CA HIS A 440 17.23 6.49 22.38
C HIS A 440 16.19 5.36 22.35
N LEU A 441 15.99 4.72 21.20
CA LEU A 441 14.92 3.74 21.01
C LEU A 441 15.32 2.33 21.45
N ALA A 442 16.60 1.97 21.35
CA ALA A 442 17.06 0.60 21.58
C ALA A 442 18.19 0.48 22.62
N GLY A 443 18.67 1.59 23.18
CA GLY A 443 19.76 1.63 24.17
C GLY A 443 21.17 1.57 23.56
N SER A 444 21.32 1.01 22.34
CA SER A 444 22.56 1.03 21.56
C SER A 444 22.27 0.92 20.06
N GLU A 445 23.24 1.28 19.22
CA GLU A 445 23.10 1.17 17.76
C GLU A 445 23.01 -0.29 17.31
N GLU A 446 23.74 -1.21 17.93
CA GLU A 446 23.70 -2.63 17.59
C GLU A 446 22.33 -3.25 17.94
N ALA A 447 21.74 -2.82 19.06
CA ALA A 447 20.39 -3.23 19.42
C ALA A 447 19.35 -2.67 18.45
N PHE A 448 19.56 -1.45 17.95
CA PHE A 448 18.72 -0.86 16.94
C PHE A 448 18.86 -1.57 15.58
N ALA A 449 20.07 -1.88 15.14
CA ALA A 449 20.32 -2.63 13.90
C ALA A 449 19.62 -4.00 13.90
N ARG A 450 19.58 -4.70 15.04
CA ARG A 450 18.77 -5.94 15.18
C ARG A 450 17.28 -5.70 14.93
N ARG A 451 16.72 -4.58 15.41
CA ARG A 451 15.32 -4.20 15.12
C ARG A 451 15.11 -3.82 13.67
N MET A 452 16.06 -3.14 13.04
CA MET A 452 16.01 -2.82 11.60
C MET A 452 15.94 -4.09 10.76
N ASN A 453 16.77 -5.09 11.07
CA ASN A 453 16.78 -6.38 10.36
C ASN A 453 15.51 -7.20 10.61
N LEU A 454 15.00 -7.22 11.85
CA LEU A 454 13.71 -7.86 12.14
C LEU A 454 12.58 -7.22 11.33
N ARG A 455 12.53 -5.89 11.30
CA ARG A 455 11.52 -5.15 10.54
C ARG A 455 11.65 -5.37 9.04
N ALA A 456 12.87 -5.46 8.51
CA ALA A 456 13.09 -5.80 7.11
C ALA A 456 12.49 -7.18 6.77
N ALA A 457 12.73 -8.19 7.62
CA ALA A 457 12.18 -9.53 7.44
C ALA A 457 10.64 -9.54 7.49
N GLU A 458 10.02 -8.82 8.43
CA GLU A 458 8.56 -8.65 8.52
C GLU A 458 7.95 -8.03 7.25
N LEU A 459 8.68 -7.12 6.60
CA LEU A 459 8.27 -6.47 5.35
C LEU A 459 8.59 -7.30 4.10
N GLY A 460 9.17 -8.49 4.26
CA GLY A 460 9.59 -9.37 3.17
C GLY A 460 10.85 -8.89 2.43
N ALA A 461 11.61 -7.95 3.00
CA ALA A 461 12.90 -7.50 2.49
C ALA A 461 14.01 -8.47 2.93
N GLN A 462 14.02 -9.66 2.32
CA GLN A 462 14.88 -10.79 2.73
C GLN A 462 16.33 -10.70 2.23
N ASN A 463 16.60 -9.84 1.25
CA ASN A 463 17.91 -9.59 0.66
C ASN A 463 18.50 -8.26 1.17
N THR A 464 18.29 -7.99 2.46
CA THR A 464 18.69 -6.75 3.14
C THR A 464 19.36 -7.06 4.46
N TYR A 465 20.43 -6.35 4.76
CA TYR A 465 21.12 -6.43 6.03
C TYR A 465 21.63 -5.06 6.48
N PHE A 466 21.17 -4.63 7.65
CA PHE A 466 21.56 -3.39 8.31
C PHE A 466 22.61 -3.64 9.38
N VAL A 467 23.63 -2.78 9.42
CA VAL A 467 24.73 -2.82 10.38
C VAL A 467 24.73 -1.57 11.24
N THR A 468 24.53 -0.41 10.62
CA THR A 468 24.44 0.90 11.30
C THR A 468 23.08 1.55 11.03
N ALA A 469 22.66 2.46 11.90
CA ALA A 469 21.43 3.25 11.72
C ALA A 469 21.58 4.30 10.60
N SER A 470 22.82 4.59 10.20
CA SER A 470 23.14 5.65 9.26
C SER A 470 23.41 5.13 7.83
N GLY A 471 23.84 3.87 7.68
CA GLY A 471 24.34 3.33 6.43
C GLY A 471 25.78 3.75 6.11
N LEU A 472 26.55 4.16 7.13
CA LEU A 472 28.00 4.23 7.04
C LEU A 472 28.57 2.81 6.89
N ASP A 473 29.62 2.71 6.09
CA ASP A 473 30.38 1.47 5.91
C ASP A 473 31.05 1.11 7.26
N ASP A 474 30.99 -0.17 7.62
CA ASP A 474 31.56 -0.75 8.84
C ASP A 474 32.36 -2.02 8.47
N ASP A 475 32.85 -2.78 9.45
CA ASP A 475 33.55 -4.05 9.21
C ASP A 475 32.71 -5.05 8.39
N VAL A 476 31.38 -4.96 8.50
CA VAL A 476 30.42 -5.64 7.64
C VAL A 476 29.65 -4.58 6.85
N ASP A 477 29.67 -4.71 5.52
CA ASP A 477 29.00 -3.73 4.66
C ASP A 477 27.47 -3.92 4.70
N PRO A 478 26.69 -2.87 5.06
CA PRO A 478 25.25 -2.92 4.95
C PRO A 478 24.83 -2.99 3.46
N TYR A 479 23.83 -3.80 3.16
CA TYR A 479 23.32 -3.96 1.80
C TYR A 479 21.80 -4.10 1.77
N SER A 480 21.23 -3.84 0.60
CA SER A 480 19.84 -4.13 0.26
C SER A 480 19.78 -4.36 -1.25
N THR A 481 18.58 -4.64 -1.76
CA THR A 481 18.28 -4.60 -3.18
C THR A 481 17.38 -3.39 -3.47
N ALA A 482 17.17 -3.06 -4.76
CA ALA A 482 16.22 -2.01 -5.12
C ALA A 482 14.79 -2.42 -4.77
N GLU A 483 14.45 -3.71 -4.95
CA GLU A 483 13.16 -4.28 -4.59
C GLU A 483 12.90 -4.24 -3.08
N ASP A 484 13.88 -4.66 -2.27
CA ASP A 484 13.74 -4.64 -0.81
C ASP A 484 13.64 -3.22 -0.26
N LEU A 485 14.46 -2.31 -0.78
CA LEU A 485 14.40 -0.91 -0.38
C LEU A 485 13.07 -0.27 -0.80
N ALA A 486 12.49 -0.71 -1.92
CA ALA A 486 11.13 -0.33 -2.31
C ALA A 486 10.09 -0.84 -1.31
N ARG A 487 10.17 -2.10 -0.85
CA ARG A 487 9.26 -2.64 0.20
C ARG A 487 9.31 -1.81 1.48
N ILE A 488 10.52 -1.51 1.94
CA ILE A 488 10.75 -0.68 3.13
C ILE A 488 10.19 0.73 2.93
N SER A 489 10.42 1.31 1.76
CA SER A 489 9.97 2.66 1.44
C SER A 489 8.45 2.75 1.28
N LEU A 490 7.79 1.73 0.71
CA LEU A 490 6.33 1.64 0.65
C LEU A 490 5.71 1.58 2.04
N ALA A 491 6.27 0.76 2.95
CA ALA A 491 5.82 0.71 4.33
C ALA A 491 5.98 2.09 5.01
N SER A 492 7.09 2.77 4.74
CA SER A 492 7.37 4.11 5.25
C SER A 492 6.40 5.16 4.72
N LEU A 493 6.11 5.14 3.41
CA LEU A 493 5.22 6.07 2.73
C LEU A 493 3.75 5.94 3.17
N ARG A 494 3.37 4.80 3.76
CA ARG A 494 2.04 4.59 4.38
C ARG A 494 1.89 5.29 5.72
N ASN A 495 3.00 5.64 6.39
CA ASN A 495 2.96 6.32 7.68
C ASN A 495 2.94 7.86 7.49
N PRO A 496 1.86 8.57 7.86
CA PRO A 496 1.76 10.02 7.65
C PRO A 496 2.83 10.83 8.40
N LEU A 497 3.28 10.36 9.57
CA LEU A 497 4.35 11.01 10.31
C LEU A 497 5.66 10.89 9.54
N PHE A 498 5.99 9.72 8.99
CA PHE A 498 7.17 9.57 8.13
C PHE A 498 7.15 10.56 6.97
N ARG A 499 6.00 10.67 6.27
CA ARG A 499 5.84 11.61 5.16
C ARG A 499 6.16 13.04 5.58
N SER A 500 5.74 13.47 6.77
CA SER A 500 5.94 14.84 7.26
C SER A 500 7.41 15.29 7.36
N TYR A 501 8.37 14.35 7.39
CA TYR A 501 9.79 14.64 7.58
C TYR A 501 10.62 14.67 6.29
N MET A 502 10.15 14.11 5.18
CA MET A 502 11.00 13.85 4.01
C MET A 502 10.86 14.84 2.85
N TYR A 503 9.69 15.46 2.68
CA TYR A 503 9.42 16.36 1.53
C TYR A 503 9.72 17.83 1.83
N LEU A 504 10.08 18.17 3.07
CA LEU A 504 10.33 19.56 3.44
C LEU A 504 11.58 20.08 2.73
N PRO A 505 11.52 21.26 2.08
CA PRO A 505 12.70 21.85 1.46
C PRO A 505 13.69 22.36 2.50
N GLN A 506 13.19 22.85 3.65
CA GLN A 506 13.98 23.37 4.75
C GLN A 506 13.28 23.13 6.10
N ALA A 507 14.07 23.10 7.18
CA ALA A 507 13.59 23.12 8.56
C ALA A 507 14.59 23.87 9.45
N THR A 508 14.13 24.38 10.59
CA THR A 508 14.97 25.07 11.57
C THR A 508 14.95 24.31 12.89
N ILE A 509 16.11 23.99 13.45
CA ILE A 509 16.26 23.48 14.81
C ILE A 509 16.77 24.62 15.70
N PRO A 510 15.93 25.20 16.59
CA PRO A 510 16.35 26.29 17.46
C PRO A 510 17.32 25.78 18.53
N GLY A 511 18.29 26.56 18.96
CA GLY A 511 19.24 26.09 19.97
C GLY A 511 19.96 27.20 20.73
N PRO A 512 20.47 26.90 21.93
CA PRO A 512 21.19 27.87 22.76
C PRO A 512 22.51 28.34 22.13
N TRP A 513 22.99 27.65 21.09
CA TRP A 513 24.19 28.00 20.33
C TRP A 513 23.87 28.55 18.93
N GLY A 514 22.65 29.02 18.73
CA GLY A 514 22.13 29.48 17.45
C GLY A 514 21.20 28.46 16.79
N ASN A 515 20.39 28.97 15.87
CA ASN A 515 19.46 28.15 15.10
C ASN A 515 20.22 27.39 14.01
N ARG A 516 19.98 26.09 13.90
CA ARG A 516 20.48 25.28 12.78
C ARG A 516 19.47 25.32 11.64
N GLN A 517 19.88 25.86 10.50
CA GLN A 517 19.07 25.85 9.29
C GLN A 517 19.41 24.62 8.47
N LEU A 518 18.43 23.74 8.31
CA LEU A 518 18.55 22.51 7.52
C LEU A 518 17.96 22.77 6.14
N THR A 519 18.74 22.50 5.10
CA THR A 519 18.24 22.48 3.71
C THR A 519 18.26 21.05 3.21
N ASN A 520 17.19 20.64 2.56
CA ASN A 520 17.08 19.29 2.02
C ASN A 520 18.18 19.04 0.98
N SER A 521 19.01 18.03 1.23
CA SER A 521 20.10 17.65 0.34
C SER A 521 19.62 16.87 -0.90
N ASN A 522 18.38 16.37 -0.87
CA ASN A 522 17.75 15.65 -1.97
C ASN A 522 17.29 16.64 -3.05
N LEU A 523 18.02 16.69 -4.18
CA LEU A 523 17.67 17.60 -5.28
C LEU A 523 16.35 17.23 -5.94
N PHE A 524 15.89 15.98 -5.81
CA PHE A 524 14.62 15.55 -6.36
C PHE A 524 13.46 16.29 -5.67
N VAL A 525 13.48 16.34 -4.33
CA VAL A 525 12.51 17.12 -3.53
C VAL A 525 12.54 18.61 -3.90
N LEU A 526 13.73 19.16 -4.21
CA LEU A 526 13.87 20.58 -4.51
C LEU A 526 13.51 20.97 -5.96
N ARG A 527 13.47 20.01 -6.90
CA ARG A 527 13.46 20.33 -8.35
C ARG A 527 12.40 19.60 -9.14
N TYR A 528 11.97 18.41 -8.74
CA TYR A 528 11.02 17.64 -9.53
C TYR A 528 9.58 18.03 -9.16
N PRO A 529 8.74 18.44 -10.14
CA PRO A 529 7.35 18.80 -9.88
C PRO A 529 6.57 17.62 -9.27
N GLY A 530 5.84 17.89 -8.18
CA GLY A 530 5.07 16.87 -7.47
C GLY A 530 5.91 15.95 -6.59
N ALA A 531 7.21 16.21 -6.38
CA ALA A 531 8.04 15.39 -5.50
C ALA A 531 7.48 15.33 -4.07
N THR A 532 7.46 14.12 -3.50
CA THR A 532 6.97 13.82 -2.15
C THR A 532 8.03 13.19 -1.26
N GLY A 533 9.27 13.00 -1.74
CA GLY A 533 10.34 12.34 -0.98
C GLY A 533 11.40 11.69 -1.89
N VAL A 534 12.17 10.70 -1.41
CA VAL A 534 12.23 10.16 -0.04
C VAL A 534 13.60 10.42 0.56
N LYS A 535 14.67 9.82 0.00
CA LYS A 535 16.02 9.97 0.55
C LYS A 535 17.12 9.68 -0.48
N ASN A 536 18.17 10.49 -0.48
CA ASN A 536 19.41 10.27 -1.22
C ASN A 536 20.52 9.66 -0.35
N GLY A 537 21.55 9.09 -0.97
CA GLY A 537 22.74 8.60 -0.31
C GLY A 537 23.97 8.59 -1.22
N TRP A 538 25.15 8.54 -0.60
CA TRP A 538 26.42 8.34 -1.28
C TRP A 538 27.46 7.79 -0.30
N THR A 539 28.21 6.78 -0.73
CA THR A 539 29.52 6.36 -0.19
C THR A 539 30.41 5.95 -1.35
N GLU A 540 31.71 5.78 -1.12
CA GLU A 540 32.63 5.29 -2.16
C GLU A 540 32.23 3.90 -2.66
N LYS A 541 31.76 3.02 -1.77
CA LYS A 541 31.30 1.67 -2.12
C LYS A 541 29.94 1.65 -2.83
N ALA A 542 28.99 2.45 -2.37
CA ALA A 542 27.63 2.45 -2.89
C ALA A 542 27.47 3.21 -4.21
N GLY A 543 28.39 4.14 -4.50
CA GLY A 543 28.12 5.21 -5.47
C GLY A 543 26.93 6.06 -5.00
N TYR A 544 26.26 6.73 -5.93
CA TYR A 544 25.07 7.53 -5.62
C TYR A 544 23.82 6.65 -5.57
N THR A 545 23.00 6.83 -4.54
CA THR A 545 21.73 6.14 -4.35
C THR A 545 20.60 7.13 -4.12
N LEU A 546 19.40 6.80 -4.57
CA LEU A 546 18.21 7.64 -4.42
C LEU A 546 16.96 6.77 -4.30
N VAL A 547 16.15 7.05 -3.29
CA VAL A 547 14.72 6.72 -3.28
C VAL A 547 13.95 8.02 -3.46
N ALA A 548 13.13 8.08 -4.49
CA ALA A 548 12.33 9.24 -4.85
C ALA A 548 10.86 8.85 -4.96
N SER A 549 9.97 9.78 -4.67
CA SER A 549 8.54 9.61 -4.92
C SER A 549 7.94 10.91 -5.44
N ALA A 550 6.94 10.81 -6.28
CA ALA A 550 6.22 11.96 -6.80
C ALA A 550 4.73 11.65 -7.01
N TRP A 551 3.90 12.68 -6.85
CA TRP A 551 2.46 12.65 -7.14
C TRP A 551 2.16 13.40 -8.45
N ARG A 552 1.41 12.76 -9.35
CA ARG A 552 0.90 13.37 -10.59
C ARG A 552 -0.47 12.78 -10.90
N ASP A 553 -1.43 13.64 -11.22
CA ASP A 553 -2.75 13.27 -11.76
C ASP A 553 -3.50 12.16 -10.98
N GLY A 554 -3.41 12.19 -9.65
CA GLY A 554 -4.12 11.25 -8.78
C GLY A 554 -3.35 9.97 -8.47
N ARG A 555 -2.09 9.86 -8.90
CA ARG A 555 -1.24 8.69 -8.69
C ARG A 555 0.10 9.07 -8.07
N GLU A 556 0.62 8.20 -7.22
CA GLU A 556 1.98 8.32 -6.68
C GLU A 556 2.87 7.21 -7.23
N VAL A 557 4.00 7.60 -7.82
CA VAL A 557 5.04 6.67 -8.29
C VAL A 557 6.27 6.84 -7.40
N MET A 558 6.90 5.72 -7.07
CA MET A 558 8.16 5.65 -6.36
C MET A 558 9.24 5.03 -7.25
N LEU A 559 10.44 5.60 -7.17
CA LEU A 559 11.66 5.14 -7.81
C LEU A 559 12.70 4.82 -6.76
N VAL A 560 13.32 3.65 -6.85
CA VAL A 560 14.61 3.37 -6.20
C VAL A 560 15.67 3.27 -7.29
N LEU A 561 16.80 3.95 -7.12
CA LEU A 561 17.92 4.00 -8.06
C LEU A 561 19.23 3.81 -7.28
N LEU A 562 20.00 2.77 -7.61
CA LEU A 562 21.20 2.37 -6.87
C LEU A 562 22.44 2.33 -7.79
N GLY A 563 23.58 2.80 -7.26
CA GLY A 563 24.88 2.68 -7.93
C GLY A 563 25.10 3.66 -9.08
N GLY A 564 24.60 4.89 -8.97
CA GLY A 564 24.91 5.94 -9.96
C GLY A 564 26.36 6.43 -9.84
N GLU A 565 27.02 6.66 -10.97
CA GLU A 565 28.45 7.03 -11.02
C GLU A 565 28.72 8.48 -10.59
N SER A 566 27.78 9.40 -10.86
CA SER A 566 27.89 10.80 -10.47
C SER A 566 26.55 11.36 -10.00
N ARG A 567 26.59 12.37 -9.12
CA ARG A 567 25.39 13.04 -8.61
C ARG A 567 24.53 13.59 -9.74
N SER A 568 25.15 14.25 -10.73
CA SER A 568 24.44 14.87 -11.85
C SER A 568 23.76 13.83 -12.74
N ALA A 569 24.45 12.72 -13.05
CA ALA A 569 23.88 11.64 -13.84
C ALA A 569 22.69 11.00 -13.11
N LEU A 570 22.86 10.64 -11.83
CA LEU A 570 21.81 10.04 -11.01
C LEU A 570 20.50 10.85 -11.02
N TYR A 571 20.58 12.17 -10.79
CA TYR A 571 19.36 13.00 -10.77
C TYR A 571 18.76 13.19 -12.17
N ALA A 572 19.57 13.31 -13.22
CA ALA A 572 19.05 13.38 -14.59
C ALA A 572 18.29 12.10 -14.96
N GLU A 573 18.84 10.94 -14.62
CA GLU A 573 18.18 9.65 -14.79
C GLU A 573 16.92 9.53 -13.93
N ALA A 574 16.97 9.98 -12.68
CA ALA A 574 15.82 9.92 -11.79
C ALA A 574 14.62 10.73 -12.32
N TYR A 575 14.85 11.90 -12.93
CA TYR A 575 13.77 12.68 -13.54
C TYR A 575 13.18 11.96 -14.75
N SER A 576 14.02 11.43 -15.64
CA SER A 576 13.60 10.68 -16.83
C SER A 576 12.83 9.40 -16.45
N LEU A 577 13.36 8.64 -15.49
CA LEU A 577 12.73 7.41 -14.99
C LEU A 577 11.41 7.69 -14.28
N MET A 578 11.30 8.78 -13.51
CA MET A 578 10.02 9.11 -12.87
C MET A 578 8.97 9.50 -13.92
N ASP A 579 9.33 10.29 -14.94
CA ASP A 579 8.40 10.61 -16.03
C ASP A 579 7.97 9.35 -16.79
N HIS A 580 8.92 8.44 -17.05
CA HIS A 580 8.62 7.14 -17.63
C HIS A 580 7.70 6.30 -16.72
N GLY A 581 7.93 6.32 -15.41
CA GLY A 581 7.11 5.64 -14.42
C GLY A 581 5.65 6.08 -14.47
N PHE A 582 5.36 7.37 -14.61
CA PHE A 582 3.99 7.86 -14.79
C PHE A 582 3.35 7.37 -16.10
N VAL A 583 4.10 7.39 -17.21
CA VAL A 583 3.61 6.83 -18.49
C VAL A 583 3.25 5.35 -18.34
N LEU A 584 4.12 4.57 -17.69
CA LEU A 584 3.87 3.15 -17.45
C LEU A 584 2.70 2.93 -16.49
N ALA A 585 2.54 3.77 -15.47
CA ALA A 585 1.47 3.61 -14.51
C ALA A 585 0.08 3.83 -15.13
N ASP A 586 -0.03 4.78 -16.07
CA ASP A 586 -1.27 5.02 -16.83
C ASP A 586 -1.54 3.91 -17.85
N GLN A 587 -0.48 3.30 -18.39
CA GLN A 587 -0.58 2.22 -19.36
C GLN A 587 -0.73 0.83 -18.72
N SER A 588 -0.34 0.67 -17.46
CA SER A 588 -0.27 -0.64 -16.83
C SER A 588 -1.64 -1.30 -16.74
N TRP A 589 -1.76 -2.46 -17.39
CA TRP A 589 -2.95 -3.31 -17.31
C TRP A 589 -3.27 -3.75 -15.88
N LEU A 590 -2.26 -3.77 -14.99
CA LEU A 590 -2.44 -4.10 -13.57
C LEU A 590 -3.18 -3.01 -12.78
N LEU A 591 -3.17 -1.78 -13.30
CA LEU A 591 -3.68 -0.58 -12.61
C LEU A 591 -4.95 -0.02 -13.24
N ARG A 592 -5.40 -0.62 -14.34
CA ARG A 592 -6.69 -0.37 -14.98
C ARG A 592 -7.70 -1.41 -14.53
#